data_AF-A0A1M7DY21-F1
#
_entry.id   AF-A0A1M7DY21-F1
#
_cell.length_a   1.000
_cell.length_b   1.000
_cell.length_c   1.000
_cell.angle_alpha   90.00
_cell.angle_beta   90.00
_cell.angle_gamma   90.00
#
_symmetry.space_group_name_H-M   'P 1'
#
loop_
_entity.id
_entity.type
_entity.pdbx_description
1 polymer ?
#
loop_
_entity_poly.entity_id
_entity_poly.type
_entity_poly.pdbx_seq_one_letter_code
_entity_poly.pdbx_strand_id
1 'polypeptide(L)'
;MLGILSLILMLFPLLFQFIYGTKAIRKTTSMTFGKVSLTSFILQILFSTAIFGVAYYNFSKYFDEHPNKTRCLTPIAGLIFLLVFLTIVLFVTIAVQYFIKIGKENNLRSNKS
;
A
#
# COMPACT_ATOMS: atom_id res chain seq x y z
N MET A 1 -0.34 -3.68 20.94
CA MET A 1 0.25 -4.73 20.09
C MET A 1 -0.43 -4.65 18.73
N LEU A 2 0.32 -4.63 17.61
CA LEU A 2 -0.29 -4.61 16.28
C LEU A 2 -0.94 -5.97 16.02
N GLY A 3 -2.27 -6.00 15.94
CA GLY A 3 -3.01 -7.23 15.65
C GLY A 3 -2.93 -7.60 14.16
N ILE A 4 -3.37 -8.82 13.84
CA ILE A 4 -3.47 -9.33 12.46
C ILE A 4 -4.25 -8.36 11.55
N LEU A 5 -5.26 -7.69 12.11
CA LEU A 5 -6.04 -6.68 11.39
C LEU A 5 -5.17 -5.54 10.85
N SER A 6 -4.20 -5.05 11.62
CA SER A 6 -3.29 -3.99 11.17
C SER A 6 -2.40 -4.45 10.01
N LEU A 7 -1.99 -5.71 9.99
CA LEU A 7 -1.24 -6.30 8.87
C LEU A 7 -2.09 -6.39 7.60
N ILE A 8 -3.35 -6.81 7.75
CA ILE A 8 -4.31 -6.88 6.63
C ILE A 8 -4.55 -5.48 6.05
N LEU A 9 -4.80 -4.48 6.90
CA LEU A 9 -4.97 -3.09 6.46
C LEU A 9 -3.73 -2.55 5.75
N MET A 10 -2.54 -2.95 6.19
CA MET A 10 -1.28 -2.51 5.59
C MET A 10 -1.07 -3.06 4.18
N LEU A 11 -1.48 -4.31 3.92
CA LEU A 11 -1.35 -4.96 2.62
C LEU A 11 -2.51 -4.63 1.67
N PHE A 12 -3.66 -4.17 2.20
CA PHE A 12 -4.87 -3.93 1.42
C PHE A 12 -4.67 -3.03 0.19
N PRO A 13 -3.97 -1.88 0.27
CA PRO A 13 -3.79 -1.00 -0.89
C PRO A 13 -3.02 -1.67 -2.03
N LEU A 14 -2.03 -2.49 -1.68
CA LEU A 14 -1.23 -3.25 -2.62
C LEU A 14 -2.04 -4.38 -3.27
N LEU A 15 -2.82 -5.13 -2.48
CA LEU A 15 -3.72 -6.16 -2.99
C LEU A 15 -4.79 -5.56 -3.91
N PHE A 16 -5.37 -4.42 -3.52
CA PHE A 16 -6.34 -3.68 -4.33
C PHE A 16 -5.72 -3.26 -5.67
N GLN A 17 -4.52 -2.67 -5.67
CA GLN A 17 -3.80 -2.32 -6.90
C GLN A 17 -3.50 -3.55 -7.77
N PHE A 18 -3.08 -4.66 -7.17
CA PHE A 18 -2.75 -5.88 -7.90
C PHE A 18 -3.98 -6.46 -8.62
N ILE A 19 -5.10 -6.57 -7.92
CA ILE A 19 -6.35 -7.17 -8.44
C ILE A 19 -7.06 -6.21 -9.39
N TYR A 20 -7.41 -5.01 -8.92
CA TYR A 20 -8.20 -4.07 -9.69
C TYR A 20 -7.40 -3.36 -10.77
N GLY A 21 -6.09 -3.16 -10.57
CA GLY A 21 -5.22 -2.61 -11.60
C GLY A 21 -5.12 -3.56 -12.80
N THR A 22 -4.95 -4.86 -12.55
CA THR A 22 -4.99 -5.88 -13.61
C THR A 22 -6.34 -5.93 -14.32
N LYS A 23 -7.46 -5.88 -13.58
CA LYS A 23 -8.81 -5.83 -14.18
C LYS A 23 -9.01 -4.57 -15.03
N ALA A 24 -8.50 -3.42 -14.60
CA ALA A 24 -8.57 -2.17 -15.35
C ALA A 24 -7.79 -2.24 -16.67
N ILE A 25 -6.61 -2.87 -16.67
CA ILE A 25 -5.81 -3.11 -17.90
C ILE A 25 -6.53 -4.07 -18.87
N ARG A 26 -7.22 -5.08 -18.33
CA ARG A 26 -8.02 -6.01 -19.12
C ARG A 26 -9.37 -5.42 -19.56
N LYS A 27 -9.71 -4.20 -19.10
CA LYS A 27 -11.02 -3.55 -19.32
C LYS A 27 -12.19 -4.41 -18.83
N THR A 28 -11.97 -5.20 -17.77
CA THR A 28 -13.00 -6.07 -17.16
C THR A 28 -13.68 -5.42 -15.95
N THR A 29 -13.44 -4.12 -15.73
CA THR A 29 -14.05 -3.32 -14.67
C THR A 29 -14.41 -1.93 -15.21
N SER A 30 -15.38 -1.26 -14.58
CA SER A 30 -15.79 0.10 -14.93
C SER A 30 -14.77 1.16 -14.48
N MET A 31 -13.88 0.83 -13.53
CA MET A 31 -12.85 1.76 -13.09
C MET A 31 -11.66 1.81 -14.05
N THR A 32 -11.32 3.03 -14.49
CA THR A 32 -10.10 3.29 -15.26
C THR A 32 -8.85 3.04 -14.42
N PHE A 33 -7.76 2.59 -15.04
CA PHE A 33 -6.49 2.31 -14.37
C PHE A 33 -5.97 3.48 -13.51
N GLY A 34 -6.13 4.73 -14.00
CA GLY A 34 -5.73 5.93 -13.26
C GLY A 34 -6.53 6.11 -11.96
N LYS A 35 -7.85 5.89 -12.00
CA LYS A 35 -8.71 5.92 -10.80
C LYS A 35 -8.31 4.83 -9.80
N VAL A 36 -8.06 3.60 -10.25
CA VAL A 36 -7.61 2.51 -9.37
C VAL A 36 -6.30 2.88 -8.68
N SER A 37 -5.32 3.37 -9.46
CA SER A 37 -3.99 3.73 -8.93
C SER A 37 -4.04 4.89 -7.95
N LEU A 38 -4.86 5.92 -8.22
CA LEU A 38 -5.08 7.03 -7.31
C LEU A 38 -5.74 6.57 -6.00
N THR A 39 -6.77 5.73 -6.09
CA THR A 39 -7.44 5.16 -4.91
C THR A 39 -6.49 4.32 -4.07
N SER A 40 -5.67 3.46 -4.69
CA SER A 40 -4.65 2.68 -3.98
C SER A 40 -3.66 3.58 -3.24
N PHE A 41 -3.22 4.66 -3.87
CA PHE A 41 -2.29 5.62 -3.27
C PHE A 41 -2.92 6.34 -2.06
N ILE A 42 -4.16 6.81 -2.20
CA ILE A 42 -4.90 7.45 -1.10
C ILE A 42 -5.09 6.47 0.06
N LEU A 43 -5.49 5.23 -0.22
CA LEU A 43 -5.65 4.20 0.80
C LEU A 43 -4.32 3.88 1.51
N GLN A 44 -3.21 3.85 0.77
CA GLN A 44 -1.89 3.64 1.36
C GLN A 44 -1.56 4.73 2.39
N ILE A 45 -1.83 6.00 2.08
CA ILE A 45 -1.60 7.11 3.02
C ILE A 45 -2.51 6.97 4.24
N LEU A 46 -3.82 6.82 4.03
CA LEU A 46 -4.80 6.74 5.11
C LEU A 46 -4.53 5.59 6.08
N PHE A 47 -4.26 4.39 5.55
CA PHE A 47 -3.96 3.23 6.38
C PHE A 47 -2.60 3.32 7.04
N SER A 48 -1.58 3.89 6.39
CA SER A 48 -0.28 4.12 7.02
C SER A 48 -0.40 5.06 8.22
N THR A 49 -1.12 6.17 8.09
CA THR A 49 -1.36 7.13 9.18
C THR A 49 -2.14 6.49 10.33
N ALA A 50 -3.21 5.74 10.02
CA ALA A 50 -4.01 5.05 11.02
C ALA A 50 -3.19 4.01 11.80
N ILE A 51 -2.41 3.18 11.10
CA ILE A 51 -1.56 2.15 11.71
C ILE A 51 -0.48 2.80 12.57
N PHE A 52 0.16 3.86 12.08
CA PHE A 52 1.17 4.59 12.85
C PHE A 52 0.58 5.17 14.14
N GLY A 53 -0.58 5.81 14.08
CA GLY A 53 -1.27 6.35 15.26
C GLY A 53 -1.61 5.26 16.29
N VAL A 54 -2.15 4.13 15.83
CA VAL A 54 -2.47 2.99 16.71
C VAL A 54 -1.20 2.39 17.32
N ALA A 55 -0.13 2.25 16.54
CA ALA A 55 1.14 1.74 17.04
C ALA A 55 1.74 2.68 18.08
N TYR A 56 1.77 3.99 17.79
CA TYR A 56 2.30 5.00 18.69
C TYR A 56 1.55 5.04 20.02
N TYR A 57 0.21 4.99 19.99
CA TYR A 57 -0.61 4.94 21.20
C TYR A 57 -0.32 3.69 22.03
N ASN A 58 -0.27 2.52 21.38
CA ASN A 58 0.03 1.25 22.04
C ASN A 58 1.43 1.23 22.66
N PHE A 59 2.44 1.78 21.97
CA PHE A 59 3.80 1.85 22.49
C PHE A 59 3.88 2.83 23.67
N SER A 60 3.26 4.01 23.55
CA SER A 60 3.24 5.01 24.61
C SER A 60 2.62 4.42 25.89
N LYS A 61 1.44 3.80 25.76
CA LYS A 61 0.77 3.11 26.87
C LYS A 61 1.63 2.01 27.49
N TYR A 62 2.32 1.21 26.66
CA TYR A 62 3.20 0.14 27.14
C TYR A 62 4.39 0.68 27.96
N PHE A 63 4.96 1.82 27.57
CA PHE A 63 6.06 2.45 28.32
C PHE A 63 5.58 3.14 29.59
N ASP A 64 4.36 3.66 29.62
CA ASP A 64 3.75 4.20 30.84
C ASP A 64 3.49 3.09 31.87
N GLU A 65 3.09 1.90 31.43
CA GLU A 65 2.88 0.71 32.26
C GLU A 65 4.20 0.03 32.71
N HIS A 66 5.31 0.29 32.02
CA HIS A 66 6.63 -0.31 32.28
C HIS A 66 7.77 0.73 32.29
N PRO A 67 7.82 1.63 33.30
CA PRO A 67 8.75 2.77 33.33
C PRO A 67 10.23 2.37 33.38
N ASN A 68 10.54 1.17 33.88
CA ASN A 68 11.92 0.65 33.96
C ASN A 68 12.42 0.01 32.66
N LYS A 69 11.58 -0.11 31.63
CA LYS A 69 12.04 -0.60 30.32
C LYS A 69 12.58 0.55 29.48
N THR A 70 13.79 0.36 28.97
CA THR A 70 14.43 1.30 28.04
C THR A 70 13.51 1.56 26.86
N ARG A 71 13.25 2.85 26.57
CA ARG A 71 12.49 3.32 25.39
C ARG A 71 13.31 3.11 24.13
N CYS A 72 13.52 1.85 23.74
CA CYS A 72 14.17 1.54 22.48
C CYS A 72 13.16 1.83 21.36
N LEU A 73 13.45 2.86 20.55
CA LEU A 73 12.62 3.29 19.41
C LEU A 73 12.56 2.27 18.26
N THR A 74 13.26 1.14 18.39
CA THR A 74 13.41 0.07 17.41
C THR A 74 12.09 -0.44 16.82
N PRO A 75 11.01 -0.66 17.60
CA PRO A 75 9.74 -1.13 17.07
C PRO A 75 9.04 -0.10 16.16
N ILE A 76 9.15 1.18 16.51
CA ILE A 76 8.57 2.28 15.73
C ILE A 76 9.38 2.49 14.45
N ALA A 77 10.72 2.43 14.54
CA ALA A 77 11.59 2.51 13.37
C ALA A 77 11.32 1.37 12.37
N GLY A 78 11.16 0.13 12.86
CA GLY A 78 10.79 -1.01 12.03
C GLY A 78 9.44 -0.84 11.34
N LEU A 79 8.45 -0.27 12.03
CA LEU A 79 7.13 0.03 11.45
C LEU A 79 7.23 1.08 10.33
N ILE A 80 7.96 2.17 10.56
CA ILE A 80 8.18 3.22 9.56
C ILE A 80 8.86 2.62 8.32
N PHE A 81 9.91 1.84 8.52
CA PHE A 81 10.61 1.16 7.43
C PHE A 81 9.68 0.25 6.63
N LEU A 82 8.83 -0.54 7.30
CA LEU A 82 7.86 -1.41 6.64
C LEU A 82 6.81 -0.63 5.84
N LEU A 83 6.28 0.48 6.38
CA LEU A 83 5.32 1.33 5.68
C LEU A 83 5.94 1.98 4.43
N VAL A 84 7.17 2.48 4.54
CA VAL A 84 7.93 3.04 3.42
C VAL A 84 8.20 1.96 2.36
N PHE A 85 8.65 0.77 2.79
CA PHE A 85 8.89 -0.36 1.90
C PHE A 85 7.64 -0.73 1.11
N LEU A 86 6.49 -0.90 1.78
CA LEU A 86 5.23 -1.22 1.09
C LEU A 86 4.78 -0.12 0.14
N THR A 87 5.03 1.14 0.48
CA THR A 87 4.77 2.27 -0.42
C THR A 87 5.63 2.18 -1.68
N ILE A 88 6.92 1.84 -1.55
CA ILE A 88 7.81 1.60 -2.70
C ILE A 88 7.29 0.44 -3.56
N VAL A 89 6.90 -0.69 -2.94
CA VAL A 89 6.36 -1.83 -3.68
C VAL A 89 5.05 -1.48 -4.40
N LEU A 90 4.20 -0.64 -3.80
CA LEU A 90 3.00 -0.12 -4.46
C LEU A 90 3.35 0.69 -5.71
N PHE A 91 4.33 1.60 -5.63
CA PHE A 91 4.80 2.37 -6.78
C PHE A 91 5.37 1.49 -7.88
N VAL A 92 6.20 0.49 -7.53
CA VAL A 92 6.75 -0.47 -8.49
C VAL A 92 5.61 -1.24 -9.17
N THR A 93 4.60 -1.66 -8.41
CA THR A 93 3.43 -2.38 -8.95
C THR A 93 2.65 -1.50 -9.93
N ILE A 94 2.41 -0.23 -9.60
CA ILE A 94 1.75 0.74 -10.48
C ILE A 94 2.57 0.93 -11.77
N ALA A 95 3.88 1.12 -11.65
CA ALA A 95 4.78 1.34 -12.79
C ALA A 95 4.78 0.13 -13.74
N VAL A 96 4.95 -1.08 -13.22
CA VAL A 96 4.90 -2.32 -14.01
C VAL A 96 3.56 -2.44 -14.75
N GLN A 97 2.45 -2.23 -14.03
CA GLN A 97 1.12 -2.29 -14.62
C GLN A 97 0.89 -1.20 -15.69
N TYR A 98 1.47 -0.02 -15.50
CA TYR A 98 1.42 1.07 -16.47
C TYR A 98 2.15 0.72 -17.77
N PHE A 99 3.36 0.16 -17.69
CA PHE A 99 4.09 -0.31 -18.88
C PHE A 99 3.34 -1.43 -19.62
N ILE A 100 2.74 -2.37 -18.88
CA ILE A 100 1.90 -3.43 -19.48
C ILE A 100 0.71 -2.82 -20.24
N LYS A 101 0.04 -1.82 -19.65
CA LYS A 101 -1.07 -1.12 -20.31
C LYS A 101 -0.63 -0.47 -21.62
N ILE A 102 0.48 0.27 -21.62
CA ILE A 102 1.01 0.93 -22.82
C ILE A 102 1.38 -0.09 -23.88
N GLY A 103 2.09 -1.16 -23.51
CA GLY A 103 2.47 -2.22 -24.44
C GLY A 103 1.26 -2.86 -25.13
N LYS A 104 0.17 -3.09 -24.40
CA LYS A 104 -1.09 -3.60 -24.95
C LYS A 104 -1.76 -2.60 -25.90
N GLU A 105 -1.75 -1.31 -25.56
CA GLU A 105 -2.35 -0.26 -26.41
C GLU A 105 -1.59 -0.07 -27.73
N ASN A 106 -0.25 -0.19 -27.73
CA ASN A 106 0.57 -0.08 -28.93
C ASN A 106 0.35 -1.27 -29.89
N ASN A 107 0.29 -2.50 -29.37
CA ASN A 107 0.00 -3.70 -30.17
C ASN A 107 -1.38 -3.64 -30.84
N LEU A 108 -2.39 -3.12 -30.13
CA LEU A 108 -3.73 -2.93 -30.68
C LEU A 108 -3.78 -1.90 -31.81
N ARG A 109 -2.93 -0.87 -31.78
CA ARG A 109 -2.81 0.10 -32.90
C ARG A 109 -2.13 -0.51 -34.11
N SER A 110 -1.07 -1.29 -33.91
CA SER A 110 -0.34 -1.95 -35.01
C SER A 110 -1.20 -2.96 -35.77
N ASN A 111 -2.15 -3.64 -35.12
CA ASN A 111 -3.06 -4.59 -35.78
C ASN A 111 -4.23 -3.93 -36.53
N LYS A 112 -4.41 -2.60 -36.39
CA LYS A 112 -5.47 -1.83 -37.07
C LYS A 112 -4.96 -1.03 -38.27
N SER A 113 -3.65 -0.96 -38.48
CA SER A 113 -3.01 -0.32 -39.64
C SER A 113 -2.69 -1.35 -40.71
#